data_AF-A0A2A5BUK9-F1
#
_entry.id   AF-A0A2A5BUK9-F1
#
_cell.length_a   1.000
_cell.length_b   1.000
_cell.length_c   1.000
_cell.angle_alpha   90.00
_cell.angle_beta   90.00
_cell.angle_gamma   90.00
#
_symmetry.space_group_name_H-M   'P 1'
#
loop_
_entity.id
_entity.type
_entity.pdbx_description
1 polymer ?
#
loop_
_entity_poly.entity_id
_entity_poly.type
_entity_poly.pdbx_seq_one_letter_code
_entity_poly.pdbx_strand_id
1 'polypeptide(L)' 'PQISELPQSVYSQIPDLTFSSHMYSSQGRFRSITINGRRLKEGKHYDERLLVREITEKGVVMSFDGTLFEVDVLGQWGG' A
#
# COMPACT_ATOMS: atom_id res chain seq x y z
N PRO A 1 8.78 7.74 4.84
CA PRO A 1 9.81 6.98 4.10
C PRO A 1 9.15 6.21 2.96
N GLN A 2 9.81 6.10 1.83
CA GLN A 2 9.41 5.15 0.79
C GLN A 2 9.70 3.72 1.26
N ILE A 3 9.01 2.72 0.71
CA ILE A 3 9.26 1.31 1.05
C ILE A 3 10.73 0.92 0.86
N SER A 4 11.41 1.50 -0.14
CA SER A 4 12.83 1.31 -0.43
C SER A 4 13.78 1.91 0.61
N GLU A 5 13.29 2.80 1.47
CA GLU A 5 14.06 3.46 2.53
C GLU A 5 13.90 2.76 3.90
N LEU A 6 13.09 1.70 3.96
CA LEU A 6 12.92 0.93 5.18
C LEU A 6 14.22 0.18 5.55
N PRO A 7 14.50 -0.02 6.85
CA PRO A 7 15.56 -0.92 7.27
C PRO A 7 15.37 -2.30 6.64
N GLN A 8 16.46 -2.91 6.16
CA GLN A 8 16.41 -4.21 5.48
C GLN A 8 15.70 -5.30 6.31
N SER A 9 15.82 -5.24 7.63
CA SER A 9 15.16 -6.16 8.57
C SER A 9 13.64 -6.06 8.56
N VAL A 10 13.07 -4.91 8.21
CA VAL A 10 11.63 -4.69 8.07
C VAL A 10 11.21 -5.02 6.63
N TYR A 11 11.94 -4.51 5.63
CA TYR A 11 11.62 -4.71 4.22
C TYR A 11 11.52 -6.19 3.85
N SER A 12 12.44 -7.03 4.33
CA SER A 12 12.45 -8.47 4.03
C SER A 12 11.28 -9.27 4.63
N GLN A 13 10.51 -8.67 5.54
CA GLN A 13 9.32 -9.29 6.13
C GLN A 13 8.02 -8.86 5.44
N ILE A 14 8.08 -7.84 4.59
CA ILE A 14 6.92 -7.38 3.82
C ILE A 14 6.78 -8.33 2.62
N PRO A 15 5.60 -8.91 2.37
CA PRO A 15 5.41 -9.76 1.20
C PRO A 15 5.53 -8.94 -0.09
N ASP A 16 5.86 -9.60 -1.20
CA ASP A 16 5.83 -8.93 -2.51
C ASP A 16 4.44 -8.35 -2.79
N LEU A 17 4.38 -7.07 -3.15
CA LEU A 17 3.14 -6.34 -3.38
C LEU A 17 3.00 -6.04 -4.87
N THR A 18 2.14 -6.79 -5.56
CA THR A 18 1.76 -6.48 -6.94
C THR A 18 0.47 -5.66 -6.95
N PHE A 19 0.53 -4.47 -7.54
CA PHE A 19 -0.62 -3.58 -7.64
C PHE A 19 -1.29 -3.71 -9.00
N SER A 20 -2.60 -3.96 -9.00
CA SER A 20 -3.38 -4.12 -10.24
C SER A 20 -4.58 -3.18 -10.33
N SER A 21 -4.76 -2.29 -9.36
CA SER A 21 -5.68 -1.14 -9.45
C SER A 21 -5.35 -0.12 -8.38
N HIS A 22 -5.47 1.17 -8.73
CA HIS A 22 -5.44 2.29 -7.79
C HIS A 22 -6.59 3.24 -8.14
N MET A 23 -7.51 3.44 -7.20
CA MET A 23 -8.67 4.31 -7.35
C MET A 23 -8.64 5.33 -6.24
N TYR A 24 -8.40 6.59 -6.61
CA TYR A 24 -8.42 7.72 -5.71
C TYR A 24 -9.70 8.53 -5.85
N SER A 25 -10.12 9.18 -4.76
CA SER A 25 -11.24 10.12 -4.69
C SER A 25 -11.00 11.08 -3.54
N SER A 26 -11.53 12.31 -3.61
CA SER A 26 -11.57 13.22 -2.46
C SER A 26 -12.43 12.68 -1.30
N GLN A 27 -13.32 11.73 -1.57
CA GLN A 27 -14.13 11.05 -0.55
C GLN A 27 -13.54 9.66 -0.24
N GLY A 28 -12.90 9.52 0.93
CA GLY A 28 -12.15 8.32 1.33
C GLY A 28 -12.90 6.98 1.17
N ARG A 29 -14.23 6.97 1.39
CA ARG A 29 -15.07 5.76 1.23
C ARG A 29 -15.05 5.15 -0.18
N PHE A 30 -14.72 5.95 -1.20
CA PHE A 30 -14.62 5.53 -2.59
C PHE A 30 -13.19 5.20 -3.02
N ARG A 31 -12.19 5.44 -2.16
CA ARG A 31 -10.82 5.04 -2.43
C ARG A 31 -10.66 3.54 -2.29
N SER A 32 -9.84 2.96 -3.16
CA SER A 32 -9.52 1.54 -3.10
C SER A 32 -8.29 1.20 -3.91
N ILE A 33 -7.66 0.10 -3.53
CA ILE A 33 -6.45 -0.41 -4.16
C ILE A 33 -6.56 -1.92 -4.28
N THR A 34 -6.00 -2.51 -5.32
CA THR A 34 -5.92 -3.98 -5.45
C THR A 34 -4.47 -4.39 -5.32
N ILE A 35 -4.19 -5.22 -4.31
CA ILE A 35 -2.86 -5.75 -3.99
C ILE A 35 -2.94 -7.28 -4.07
N ASN A 36 -2.08 -7.89 -4.89
CA ASN A 36 -2.06 -9.34 -5.10
C ASN A 36 -3.46 -9.93 -5.41
N GLY A 37 -4.22 -9.23 -6.25
CA GLY A 37 -5.59 -9.61 -6.63
C GLY A 37 -6.67 -9.30 -5.58
N ARG A 38 -6.30 -8.85 -4.37
CA ARG A 38 -7.24 -8.50 -3.30
C ARG A 38 -7.54 -7.00 -3.27
N ARG A 39 -8.81 -6.64 -3.45
CA ARG A 39 -9.29 -5.25 -3.33
C ARG A 39 -9.40 -4.85 -1.86
N LEU A 40 -8.74 -3.76 -1.50
CA LEU A 40 -8.70 -3.20 -0.16
C LEU A 40 -9.17 -1.74 -0.15
N LYS A 41 -9.62 -1.29 1.02
CA LYS A 41 -9.95 0.10 1.34
C LYS A 41 -9.07 0.58 2.48
N GLU A 42 -9.05 1.89 2.71
CA GLU A 42 -8.41 2.49 3.89
C GLU A 42 -8.93 1.84 5.19
N GLY A 43 -8.03 1.60 6.13
CA GLY A 43 -8.31 0.91 7.39
C GLY A 43 -8.46 -0.61 7.27
N LYS A 44 -8.23 -1.22 6.10
CA LYS A 44 -8.28 -2.68 5.92
C LYS A 44 -6.91 -3.32 5.90
N HIS A 45 -6.81 -4.42 6.63
CA HIS A 45 -5.65 -5.29 6.68
C HIS A 45 -5.54 -6.12 5.40
N TYR A 46 -4.35 -6.11 4.81
CA TYR A 46 -3.96 -7.07 3.78
C TYR A 46 -3.72 -8.45 4.43
N ASP A 47 -2.95 -8.46 5.53
CA ASP A 47 -2.74 -9.60 6.42
C ASP A 47 -2.70 -9.13 7.89
N GLU A 48 -2.33 -10.01 8.82
CA GLU A 48 -2.32 -9.71 10.26
C GLU A 48 -1.43 -8.52 10.66
N ARG A 49 -0.39 -8.21 9.87
CA ARG A 49 0.64 -7.23 10.19
C ARG A 49 0.62 -6.02 9.27
N LEU A 50 0.13 -6.20 8.04
CA LEU A 50 0.14 -5.21 6.98
C LEU A 50 -1.24 -4.58 6.76
N LEU A 51 -1.32 -3.26 6.93
CA LEU A 51 -2.54 -2.47 6.90
C LEU A 51 -2.46 -1.35 5.86
N VAL A 52 -3.53 -1.18 5.08
CA VAL A 52 -3.73 0.00 4.23
C VAL A 52 -4.19 1.16 5.12
N ARG A 53 -3.32 2.13 5.38
CA ARG A 53 -3.64 3.31 6.20
C ARG A 53 -4.38 4.36 5.40
N GLU A 54 -3.81 4.75 4.27
CA GLU A 54 -4.36 5.80 3.41
C GLU A 54 -4.07 5.47 1.95
N ILE A 55 -5.02 5.73 1.06
CA ILE A 55 -4.81 5.65 -0.39
C ILE A 55 -4.66 7.09 -0.87
N THR A 56 -3.44 7.44 -1.29
CA THR A 56 -3.10 8.80 -1.73
C THR A 56 -3.34 8.94 -3.22
N GLU A 57 -3.15 10.15 -3.76
CA GLU A 57 -3.23 10.39 -5.21
C GLU A 57 -2.19 9.60 -6.02
N LYS A 58 -1.04 9.30 -5.42
CA LYS A 58 0.09 8.65 -6.11
C LYS A 58 0.21 7.16 -5.81
N GLY A 59 -0.38 6.70 -4.71
CA GLY A 59 -0.24 5.31 -4.28
C GLY A 59 -0.92 5.05 -2.94
N VAL A 60 -0.17 4.50 -1.99
CA VAL A 60 -0.71 4.05 -0.70
C VAL A 60 0.29 4.28 0.43
N VAL A 61 -0.22 4.75 1.58
CA VAL A 61 0.48 4.68 2.86
C VAL A 61 0.07 3.37 3.53
N MET A 62 1.07 2.55 3.85
CA MET A 62 0.91 1.26 4.50
C MET A 62 1.45 1.33 5.94
N SER A 63 1.01 0.40 6.78
CA SER A 63 1.54 0.18 8.12
C SER A 63 1.88 -1.28 8.30
N PHE A 64 3.13 -1.57 8.66
CA PHE A 64 3.59 -2.91 9.04
C PHE A 64 4.03 -2.89 10.50
N ASP A 65 3.30 -3.59 11.37
CA ASP A 65 3.51 -3.58 12.84
C ASP A 65 3.69 -2.16 13.43
N GLY A 66 2.91 -1.20 12.93
CA GLY A 66 2.97 0.19 13.36
C GLY A 66 4.01 1.07 12.63
N THR A 67 4.93 0.49 11.86
CA THR A 67 5.86 1.24 11.01
C THR A 67 5.14 1.73 9.75
N LEU A 68 5.14 3.04 9.50
CA LEU A 68 4.50 3.64 8.33
C LEU A 68 5.49 3.78 7.16
N PHE A 69 5.03 3.48 5.96
CA PHE A 69 5.79 3.68 4.73
C PHE A 69 4.86 3.92 3.53
N GLU A 70 5.42 4.53 2.50
CA GLU A 70 4.72 4.84 1.24
C GLU A 70 5.12 3.85 0.15
N VAL A 71 4.16 3.56 -0.73
CA VAL A 71 4.39 2.85 -1.98
C VAL A 71 3.75 3.65 -3.10
N ASP A 72 4.58 4.17 -4.01
CA ASP A 72 4.13 4.82 -5.24
C ASP A 72 3.70 3.76 -6.26
N VAL A 73 2.42 3.79 -6.63
CA VAL A 73 1.80 2.75 -7.45
C VAL A 73 1.76 3.15 -8.92
N LEU A 74 1.67 4.45 -9.21
CA LEU A 74 1.61 4.95 -10.59
C LEU A 74 2.90 4.70 -11.38
N GLY A 75 4.06 4.56 -10.72
CA GLY A 75 5.33 4.23 -11.36
C GLY A 75 5.49 2.76 -11.77
N GLN A 76 4.59 1.87 -11.33
CA GLN A 76 4.74 0.41 -11.49
C GLN A 76 4.02 -0.16 -12.74
N TRP A 77 3.28 0.67 -13.51
CA TRP A 77 2.45 0.22 -14.64
C TRP A 77 3.17 0.19 -16.00
N GLY A 78 4.44 0.62 -16.06
CA GLY A 78 5.21 0.79 -17.29
C GLY A 78 6.43 -0.13 -17.43
N GLY A 79 6.46 -1.24 -16.68
CA GLY A 79 7.48 -2.29 -16.79
C GLY A 79 7.05 -3.45 -17.68
#